data_AF-A0A961XIC3-F1
#
_entry.id   AF-A0A961XIC3-F1
#
_cell.length_a   1.000
_cell.length_b   1.000
_cell.length_c   1.000
_cell.angle_alpha   90.00
_cell.angle_beta   90.00
_cell.angle_gamma   90.00
#
_symmetry.space_group_name_H-M   'P 1'
#
loop_
_entity.id
_entity.type
_entity.pdbx_description
1 polymer ?
#
loop_
_entity_poly.entity_id
_entity_poly.type
_entity_poly.pdbx_seq_one_letter_code
_entity_poly.pdbx_strand_id
1 'polypeptide(L)'
;MTMQGKLLLIILDGVPWRNWRRLYGNLEGWVQSGEARVWKMRSVLPSTSASCYASIHTGVTPQVHGIRSNEVRNRIDLPDIFSQVAAAGGKSGAVTHSYWSEFFNRYPFDMVRDIEYDEPEGPIHHGRFHTMTGYGHDNQMTPSDVDLFATLSNLCFRFNINYGILHTCTLDSMGHRFGHDCVQMDKACFMMDAMLAAFLPGWVQAGYEVIVTADHGQTDRGHHGGHEDLQQDFALYYFGEGKGPAPDTLLDQLQLAPTVLKRLGAEIPETMKAKPFLA
;
A
#
# COMPACT_ATOMS: atom_id res chain seq x y z
N MET A 1 -27.07 2.95 3.12
CA MET A 1 -26.51 3.40 4.41
C MET A 1 -25.19 4.06 4.11
N THR A 2 -24.87 5.20 4.72
CA THR A 2 -23.58 5.88 4.52
C THR A 2 -22.45 5.07 5.15
N MET A 3 -21.38 4.82 4.40
CA MET A 3 -20.18 4.13 4.88
C MET A 3 -19.57 4.90 6.07
N GLN A 4 -19.45 4.24 7.23
CA GLN A 4 -18.89 4.85 8.44
C GLN A 4 -17.41 4.52 8.68
N GLY A 5 -16.94 3.38 8.15
CA GLY A 5 -15.56 2.95 8.29
C GLY A 5 -14.59 3.93 7.61
N LYS A 6 -13.41 4.07 8.22
CA LYS A 6 -12.29 4.83 7.70
C LYS A 6 -11.02 4.01 7.80
N LEU A 7 -10.33 3.81 6.69
CA LEU A 7 -9.11 3.00 6.64
C LEU A 7 -8.08 3.62 5.70
N LEU A 8 -6.84 3.70 6.16
CA LEU A 8 -5.67 4.06 5.36
C LEU A 8 -4.77 2.83 5.14
N LEU A 9 -4.37 2.61 3.89
CA LEU A 9 -3.37 1.63 3.51
C LEU A 9 -2.08 2.36 3.11
N ILE A 10 -0.99 2.14 3.83
CA ILE A 10 0.30 2.79 3.62
C ILE A 10 1.28 1.74 3.11
N ILE A 11 1.71 1.85 1.85
CA ILE A 11 2.63 0.95 1.18
C ILE A 11 4.04 1.58 1.16
N LEU A 12 4.95 1.00 1.94
CA LEU A 12 6.39 1.25 1.86
C LEU A 12 7.01 0.16 0.99
N ASP A 13 7.18 0.48 -0.29
CA ASP A 13 7.57 -0.43 -1.37
C ASP A 13 8.91 -1.15 -1.09
N GLY A 14 8.98 -2.43 -1.43
CA GLY A 14 10.23 -3.20 -1.50
C GLY A 14 10.96 -3.50 -0.18
N VAL A 15 10.29 -3.41 0.98
CA VAL A 15 10.95 -3.62 2.28
C VAL A 15 10.79 -5.06 2.79
N PRO A 16 11.87 -5.87 2.90
CA PRO A 16 11.77 -7.24 3.40
C PRO A 16 11.52 -7.29 4.91
N TRP A 17 10.84 -8.35 5.37
CA TRP A 17 10.46 -8.59 6.77
C TRP A 17 11.55 -8.29 7.81
N ARG A 18 12.80 -8.67 7.50
CA ARG A 18 13.93 -8.48 8.42
C ARG A 18 14.24 -7.01 8.72
N ASN A 19 13.97 -6.09 7.78
CA ASN A 19 14.25 -4.67 7.95
C ASN A 19 13.19 -4.06 8.87
N TRP A 20 11.91 -4.37 8.66
CA TRP A 20 10.78 -3.93 9.47
C TRP A 20 11.03 -4.13 10.97
N ARG A 21 11.30 -5.38 11.36
CA ARG A 21 11.47 -5.78 12.76
C ARG A 21 12.72 -5.21 13.44
N ARG A 22 13.69 -4.73 12.67
CA ARG A 22 14.99 -4.25 13.18
C ARG A 22 15.10 -2.72 13.19
N LEU A 23 14.48 -2.03 12.23
CA LEU A 23 14.79 -0.63 11.92
C LEU A 23 13.62 0.33 12.12
N TYR A 24 12.40 -0.17 12.38
CA TYR A 24 11.19 0.66 12.54
C TYR A 24 10.84 0.84 14.02
N GLY A 25 11.71 1.54 14.74
CA GLY A 25 11.60 1.70 16.19
C GLY A 25 10.30 2.34 16.66
N ASN A 26 9.72 3.27 15.90
CA ASN A 26 8.43 3.88 16.23
C ASN A 26 7.28 2.88 16.07
N LEU A 27 7.19 2.18 14.93
CA LEU A 27 6.21 1.11 14.74
C LEU A 27 6.33 0.01 15.80
N GLU A 28 7.54 -0.44 16.11
CA GLU A 28 7.78 -1.40 17.19
C GLU A 28 7.37 -0.87 18.57
N GLY A 29 7.56 0.42 18.82
CA GLY A 29 7.13 1.06 20.06
C GLY A 29 5.62 0.92 20.28
N TRP A 30 4.81 1.16 19.25
CA TRP A 30 3.35 0.98 19.33
C TRP A 30 2.93 -0.49 19.40
N VAL A 31 3.69 -1.40 18.79
CA VAL A 31 3.46 -2.85 19.01
C VAL A 31 3.72 -3.22 20.46
N GLN A 32 4.83 -2.73 21.03
CA GLN A 32 5.22 -3.01 22.41
C GLN A 32 4.23 -2.44 23.44
N SER A 33 3.64 -1.27 23.17
CA SER A 33 2.61 -0.67 24.03
C SER A 33 1.24 -1.34 23.89
N GLY A 34 1.04 -2.16 22.85
CA GLY A 34 -0.24 -2.80 22.53
C GLY A 34 -1.19 -1.92 21.72
N GLU A 35 -0.74 -0.75 21.25
CA GLU A 35 -1.51 0.17 20.39
C GLU A 35 -1.55 -0.29 18.93
N ALA A 36 -0.55 -1.07 18.50
CA ALA A 36 -0.52 -1.71 17.18
C ALA A 36 -0.32 -3.22 17.28
N ARG A 37 -0.66 -3.90 16.19
CA ARG A 37 -0.34 -5.32 15.98
C ARG A 37 0.50 -5.46 14.73
N VAL A 38 1.26 -6.55 14.69
CA VAL A 38 2.16 -6.85 13.58
C VAL A 38 2.02 -8.31 13.18
N TRP A 39 2.00 -8.57 11.88
CA TRP A 39 2.08 -9.89 11.30
C TRP A 39 3.08 -9.89 10.16
N LYS A 40 3.61 -11.07 9.85
CA LYS A 40 4.32 -11.29 8.59
C LYS A 40 3.29 -11.54 7.48
N MET A 41 3.48 -10.93 6.33
CA MET A 41 2.66 -11.13 5.13
C MET A 41 3.54 -11.54 3.94
N ARG A 42 3.01 -12.39 3.06
CA ARG A 42 3.68 -12.87 1.85
C ARG A 42 3.01 -12.34 0.59
N SER A 43 3.80 -11.79 -0.34
CA SER A 43 3.32 -11.30 -1.64
C SER A 43 2.84 -12.42 -2.57
N VAL A 44 2.10 -12.02 -3.61
CA VAL A 44 1.84 -12.87 -4.77
C VAL A 44 3.10 -13.12 -5.60
N LEU A 45 2.97 -13.94 -6.66
CA LEU A 45 4.00 -14.13 -7.68
C LEU A 45 3.53 -13.72 -9.09
N PRO A 46 4.39 -13.05 -9.88
CA PRO A 46 5.73 -12.58 -9.50
C PRO A 46 5.65 -11.46 -8.46
N SER A 47 6.63 -11.41 -7.56
CA SER A 47 6.71 -10.40 -6.48
C SER A 47 7.27 -9.08 -7.01
N THR A 48 6.68 -8.59 -8.11
CA THR A 48 7.01 -7.32 -8.75
C THR A 48 5.92 -6.30 -8.47
N SER A 49 6.31 -5.06 -8.23
CA SER A 49 5.47 -3.91 -7.90
C SER A 49 4.11 -3.87 -8.60
N ALA A 50 4.06 -3.80 -9.94
CA ALA A 50 2.79 -3.71 -10.68
C ALA A 50 1.86 -4.92 -10.45
N SER A 51 2.43 -6.12 -10.39
CA SER A 51 1.69 -7.35 -10.10
C SER A 51 1.13 -7.33 -8.68
N CYS A 52 1.94 -6.93 -7.70
CA CYS A 52 1.51 -6.78 -6.32
C CYS A 52 0.44 -5.69 -6.17
N TYR A 53 0.59 -4.52 -6.78
CA TYR A 53 -0.37 -3.39 -6.69
C TYR A 53 -1.76 -3.80 -7.16
N ALA A 54 -1.81 -4.47 -8.31
CA ALA A 54 -3.03 -5.01 -8.87
C ALA A 54 -3.66 -6.05 -7.94
N SER A 55 -2.86 -6.98 -7.40
CA SER A 55 -3.33 -8.00 -6.44
C SER A 55 -3.83 -7.41 -5.12
N ILE A 56 -3.14 -6.39 -4.59
CA ILE A 56 -3.51 -5.69 -3.34
C ILE A 56 -4.92 -5.10 -3.43
N HIS A 57 -5.32 -4.58 -4.61
CA HIS A 57 -6.63 -3.93 -4.78
C HIS A 57 -7.71 -4.86 -5.31
N THR A 58 -7.35 -5.93 -6.04
CA THR A 58 -8.34 -6.85 -6.62
C THR A 58 -8.53 -8.12 -5.80
N GLY A 59 -7.63 -8.45 -4.88
CA GLY A 59 -7.68 -9.67 -4.08
C GLY A 59 -7.53 -10.95 -4.90
N VAL A 60 -7.02 -10.87 -6.13
CA VAL A 60 -6.75 -12.01 -7.01
C VAL A 60 -5.31 -12.02 -7.49
N THR A 61 -4.82 -13.17 -7.94
CA THR A 61 -3.43 -13.35 -8.40
C THR A 61 -3.13 -12.67 -9.75
N PRO A 62 -1.85 -12.44 -10.09
CA PRO A 62 -1.42 -11.94 -11.41
C PRO A 62 -1.91 -12.73 -12.62
N GLN A 63 -2.12 -14.03 -12.46
CA GLN A 63 -2.65 -14.90 -13.52
C GLN A 63 -4.11 -14.58 -13.84
N VAL A 64 -4.87 -14.05 -12.87
CA VAL A 64 -6.29 -13.69 -12.99
C VAL A 64 -6.45 -12.25 -13.48
N HIS A 65 -5.79 -11.27 -12.85
CA HIS A 65 -5.93 -9.86 -13.25
C HIS A 65 -5.07 -9.45 -14.47
N GLY A 66 -4.14 -10.29 -14.91
CA GLY A 66 -3.40 -10.11 -16.17
C GLY A 66 -2.15 -9.22 -16.09
N ILE A 67 -1.97 -8.44 -15.03
CA ILE A 67 -0.76 -7.63 -14.77
C ILE A 67 0.37 -8.54 -14.24
N ARG A 68 1.16 -9.11 -15.16
CA ARG A 68 2.17 -10.15 -14.86
C ARG A 68 3.62 -9.64 -14.81
N SER A 69 3.83 -8.34 -15.02
CA SER A 69 5.12 -7.67 -14.88
C SER A 69 4.91 -6.15 -14.79
N ASN A 70 5.96 -5.41 -14.43
CA ASN A 70 5.95 -3.94 -14.43
C ASN A 70 5.73 -3.32 -15.82
N GLU A 71 5.96 -4.07 -16.89
CA GLU A 71 5.79 -3.60 -18.28
C GLU A 71 4.35 -3.73 -18.78
N VAL A 72 3.53 -4.58 -18.15
CA VAL A 72 2.14 -4.80 -18.55
C VAL A 72 1.26 -3.77 -17.84
N ARG A 73 0.72 -2.82 -18.61
CA ARG A 73 -0.14 -1.75 -18.09
C ARG A 73 -1.39 -1.64 -18.94
N ASN A 74 -2.54 -1.78 -18.31
CA ASN A 74 -3.87 -1.61 -18.87
C ASN A 74 -4.88 -1.41 -17.74
N ARG A 75 -6.07 -0.86 -18.06
CA ARG A 75 -7.18 -0.84 -17.12
C ARG A 75 -7.58 -2.26 -16.77
N ILE A 76 -7.73 -2.55 -15.48
CA ILE A 76 -8.14 -3.86 -14.99
C ILE A 76 -9.66 -3.92 -14.97
N ASP A 77 -10.24 -4.93 -15.63
CA ASP A 77 -11.69 -5.15 -15.67
C ASP A 77 -12.11 -6.21 -14.65
N LEU A 78 -11.85 -5.91 -13.36
CA LEU A 78 -12.22 -6.74 -12.23
C LEU A 78 -12.69 -5.84 -11.08
N PRO A 79 -13.55 -6.35 -10.18
CA PRO A 79 -13.87 -5.64 -8.95
C PRO A 79 -12.61 -5.33 -8.13
N ASP A 80 -12.54 -4.12 -7.60
CA ASP A 80 -11.43 -3.61 -6.81
C ASP A 80 -11.91 -2.79 -5.61
N ILE A 81 -11.00 -2.48 -4.67
CA ILE A 81 -11.34 -1.72 -3.46
C ILE A 81 -12.01 -0.38 -3.77
N PHE A 82 -11.50 0.40 -4.73
CA PHE A 82 -12.04 1.73 -5.04
C PHE A 82 -13.46 1.65 -5.58
N SER A 83 -13.70 0.76 -6.56
CA SER A 83 -15.02 0.56 -7.14
C SER A 83 -16.04 0.11 -6.10
N GLN A 84 -15.66 -0.77 -5.17
CA GLN A 84 -16.55 -1.23 -4.09
C GLN A 84 -16.81 -0.16 -3.02
N VAL A 85 -15.81 0.66 -2.69
CA VAL A 85 -15.97 1.82 -1.80
C VAL A 85 -16.94 2.83 -2.41
N ALA A 86 -16.78 3.15 -3.69
CA ALA A 86 -17.68 4.03 -4.42
C ALA A 86 -19.11 3.47 -4.48
N ALA A 87 -19.27 2.18 -4.79
CA ALA A 87 -20.58 1.51 -4.83
C ALA A 87 -21.30 1.53 -3.48
N ALA A 88 -20.57 1.50 -2.37
CA ALA A 88 -21.12 1.63 -1.01
C ALA A 88 -21.35 3.10 -0.59
N GLY A 89 -21.12 4.08 -1.47
CA GLY A 89 -21.28 5.52 -1.23
C GLY A 89 -20.17 6.14 -0.39
N GLY A 90 -19.02 5.47 -0.26
CA GLY A 90 -17.83 5.99 0.40
C GLY A 90 -16.94 6.78 -0.55
N LYS A 91 -16.07 7.62 0.01
CA LYS A 91 -15.08 8.40 -0.76
C LYS A 91 -13.70 7.80 -0.66
N SER A 92 -12.95 7.84 -1.75
CA SER A 92 -11.59 7.31 -1.81
C SER A 92 -10.55 8.38 -2.15
N GLY A 93 -9.36 8.26 -1.56
CA GLY A 93 -8.20 9.08 -1.88
C GLY A 93 -6.98 8.21 -2.19
N ALA A 94 -6.17 8.62 -3.17
CA ALA A 94 -4.96 7.90 -3.56
C ALA A 94 -3.77 8.84 -3.75
N VAL A 95 -2.69 8.60 -3.01
CA VAL A 95 -1.39 9.26 -3.15
C VAL A 95 -0.34 8.22 -3.55
N THR A 96 -0.24 7.92 -4.85
CA THR A 96 0.39 6.67 -5.32
C THR A 96 1.12 6.85 -6.64
N HIS A 97 1.91 5.86 -7.06
CA HIS A 97 2.43 5.83 -8.42
C HIS A 97 1.28 5.83 -9.45
N SER A 98 1.52 6.41 -10.63
CA SER A 98 0.51 6.53 -11.71
C SER A 98 -0.12 5.21 -12.14
N TYR A 99 0.53 4.08 -11.84
CA TYR A 99 0.00 2.73 -12.09
C TYR A 99 -1.36 2.50 -11.45
N TRP A 100 -1.63 3.08 -10.27
CA TRP A 100 -2.94 2.99 -9.65
C TRP A 100 -4.04 3.65 -10.49
N SER A 101 -3.74 4.81 -11.09
CA SER A 101 -4.65 5.46 -12.03
C SER A 101 -4.83 4.60 -13.28
N GLU A 102 -3.74 4.05 -13.83
CA GLU A 102 -3.79 3.18 -15.02
C GLU A 102 -4.64 1.93 -14.81
N PHE A 103 -4.53 1.30 -13.64
CA PHE A 103 -5.23 0.06 -13.32
C PHE A 103 -6.70 0.30 -12.97
N PHE A 104 -7.00 1.31 -12.15
CA PHE A 104 -8.31 1.46 -11.51
C PHE A 104 -9.11 2.67 -11.95
N ASN A 105 -8.50 3.63 -12.65
CA ASN A 105 -9.21 4.79 -13.19
C ASN A 105 -9.34 4.67 -14.72
N ARG A 106 -8.23 4.90 -15.44
CA ARG A 106 -8.20 4.98 -16.91
C ARG A 106 -6.81 4.72 -17.46
N TYR A 107 -6.77 4.16 -18.67
CA TYR A 107 -5.54 3.88 -19.41
C TYR A 107 -5.67 4.38 -20.86
N PRO A 108 -4.62 4.99 -21.45
CA PRO A 108 -3.32 5.33 -20.84
C PRO A 108 -3.42 6.49 -19.84
N PHE A 109 -2.42 6.61 -18.96
CA PHE A 109 -2.27 7.76 -18.06
C PHE A 109 -1.93 9.03 -18.87
N ASP A 110 -2.75 10.06 -18.72
CA ASP A 110 -2.47 11.40 -19.26
C ASP A 110 -1.87 12.25 -18.14
N MET A 111 -0.60 12.65 -18.28
CA MET A 111 0.10 13.34 -17.21
C MET A 111 -0.55 14.66 -16.78
N VAL A 112 -1.16 15.42 -17.68
CA VAL A 112 -1.72 16.74 -17.32
C VAL A 112 -3.08 16.57 -16.69
N ARG A 113 -3.91 15.69 -17.25
CA ARG A 113 -5.27 15.42 -16.75
C ARG A 113 -5.26 14.63 -15.45
N ASP A 114 -4.36 13.65 -15.33
CA ASP A 114 -4.48 12.63 -14.29
C ASP A 114 -3.53 12.84 -13.11
N ILE A 115 -2.46 13.65 -13.18
CA ILE A 115 -1.48 13.80 -12.08
C ILE A 115 -2.11 14.31 -10.79
N GLU A 116 -3.00 15.29 -10.89
CA GLU A 116 -3.87 15.73 -9.81
C GLU A 116 -5.30 15.71 -10.32
N TYR A 117 -6.15 15.01 -9.57
CA TYR A 117 -7.43 14.59 -10.06
C TYR A 117 -8.45 14.63 -8.94
N ASP A 118 -9.62 15.22 -9.20
CA ASP A 118 -10.78 15.18 -8.34
C ASP A 118 -12.03 14.96 -9.21
N GLU A 119 -12.60 13.75 -9.22
CA GLU A 119 -13.83 13.43 -9.96
C GLU A 119 -14.83 12.71 -9.05
N PRO A 120 -16.03 13.28 -8.81
CA PRO A 120 -17.03 12.69 -7.91
C PRO A 120 -17.60 11.34 -8.33
N GLU A 121 -17.61 11.05 -9.64
CA GLU A 121 -18.21 9.82 -10.20
C GLU A 121 -17.19 8.72 -10.51
N GLY A 122 -15.90 8.99 -10.28
CA GLY A 122 -14.82 8.03 -10.53
C GLY A 122 -14.67 7.02 -9.38
N PRO A 123 -14.06 5.85 -9.65
CA PRO A 123 -13.76 4.87 -8.59
C PRO A 123 -12.76 5.45 -7.58
N ILE A 124 -11.75 6.17 -8.05
CA ILE A 124 -10.89 7.02 -7.23
C ILE A 124 -11.53 8.42 -7.24
N HIS A 125 -11.88 8.97 -6.07
CA HIS A 125 -12.52 10.30 -6.01
C HIS A 125 -11.48 11.42 -5.98
N HIS A 126 -10.40 11.22 -5.24
CA HIS A 126 -9.32 12.20 -5.03
C HIS A 126 -7.95 11.56 -5.30
N GLY A 127 -7.38 11.81 -6.47
CA GLY A 127 -6.09 11.26 -6.90
C GLY A 127 -4.98 12.30 -6.89
N ARG A 128 -3.82 11.96 -6.33
CA ARG A 128 -2.56 12.72 -6.42
C ARG A 128 -1.47 11.71 -6.76
N PHE A 129 -1.16 11.60 -8.03
CA PHE A 129 -0.27 10.56 -8.51
C PHE A 129 1.14 11.09 -8.72
N HIS A 130 2.12 10.20 -8.64
CA HIS A 130 3.50 10.49 -9.00
C HIS A 130 3.96 9.54 -10.10
N THR A 131 5.02 9.95 -10.80
CA THR A 131 5.74 9.09 -11.74
C THR A 131 7.19 9.08 -11.35
N MET A 132 7.90 8.03 -11.76
CA MET A 132 9.35 7.95 -11.62
C MET A 132 10.04 8.21 -12.97
N THR A 133 9.49 9.11 -13.80
CA THR A 133 10.01 9.37 -15.14
C THR A 133 11.47 9.83 -15.07
N GLY A 134 12.36 9.10 -15.72
CA GLY A 134 13.82 9.34 -15.67
C GLY A 134 14.54 8.62 -14.53
N TYR A 135 13.87 7.72 -13.80
CA TYR A 135 14.50 6.83 -12.83
C TYR A 135 15.59 5.97 -13.47
N GLY A 136 16.66 5.77 -12.72
CA GLY A 136 17.71 4.81 -13.02
C GLY A 136 18.66 4.68 -11.83
N HIS A 137 19.77 3.96 -12.03
CA HIS A 137 20.74 3.69 -10.97
C HIS A 137 21.26 4.97 -10.29
N ASP A 138 21.58 6.00 -11.08
CA ASP A 138 22.21 7.22 -10.56
C ASP A 138 21.18 8.24 -10.05
N ASN A 139 19.97 8.23 -10.62
CA ASN A 139 18.91 9.18 -10.33
C ASN A 139 17.63 8.47 -9.91
N GLN A 140 17.27 8.61 -8.63
CA GLN A 140 16.13 7.89 -8.05
C GLN A 140 14.78 8.43 -8.53
N MET A 141 14.69 9.72 -8.88
CA MET A 141 13.42 10.36 -9.29
C MET A 141 12.22 10.01 -8.38
N THR A 142 12.47 9.76 -7.09
CA THR A 142 11.42 9.44 -6.11
C THR A 142 10.83 10.75 -5.58
N PRO A 143 9.51 10.83 -5.38
CA PRO A 143 8.91 11.93 -4.65
C PRO A 143 9.38 11.95 -3.19
N SER A 144 9.28 13.11 -2.55
CA SER A 144 9.56 13.27 -1.12
C SER A 144 8.51 12.54 -0.28
N ASP A 145 8.93 11.60 0.57
CA ASP A 145 8.04 10.77 1.39
C ASP A 145 7.16 11.59 2.33
N VAL A 146 7.75 12.60 2.98
CA VAL A 146 7.03 13.50 3.90
C VAL A 146 5.97 14.32 3.16
N ASP A 147 6.24 14.71 1.91
CA ASP A 147 5.26 15.43 1.09
C ASP A 147 4.11 14.50 0.69
N LEU A 148 4.39 13.22 0.40
CA LEU A 148 3.34 12.22 0.17
C LEU A 148 2.48 12.02 1.42
N PHE A 149 3.07 11.87 2.61
CA PHE A 149 2.33 11.73 3.88
C PHE A 149 1.47 12.97 4.17
N ALA A 150 2.01 14.17 3.96
CA ALA A 150 1.27 15.42 4.09
C ALA A 150 0.12 15.51 3.08
N THR A 151 0.34 15.06 1.84
CA THR A 151 -0.68 15.04 0.78
C THR A 151 -1.82 14.09 1.13
N LEU A 152 -1.54 12.86 1.59
CA LEU A 152 -2.58 11.93 2.02
C LEU A 152 -3.35 12.51 3.20
N SER A 153 -2.66 13.09 4.17
CA SER A 153 -3.28 13.76 5.33
C SER A 153 -4.21 14.90 4.88
N ASN A 154 -3.80 15.69 3.88
CA ASN A 154 -4.65 16.72 3.31
C ASN A 154 -5.93 16.14 2.72
N LEU A 155 -5.84 15.06 1.93
CA LEU A 155 -7.01 14.39 1.38
C LEU A 155 -7.94 13.87 2.49
N CYS A 156 -7.35 13.28 3.54
CA CYS A 156 -8.07 12.75 4.70
C CYS A 156 -8.92 13.81 5.39
N PHE A 157 -8.34 14.98 5.67
CA PHE A 157 -8.99 16.01 6.48
C PHE A 157 -9.86 16.97 5.65
N ARG A 158 -9.45 17.25 4.41
CA ARG A 158 -10.18 18.16 3.53
C ARG A 158 -11.42 17.51 2.93
N PHE A 159 -11.32 16.25 2.51
CA PHE A 159 -12.40 15.58 1.79
C PHE A 159 -13.12 14.51 2.62
N ASN A 160 -12.60 14.22 3.82
CA ASN A 160 -13.17 13.22 4.74
C ASN A 160 -13.36 11.86 4.05
N ILE A 161 -12.29 11.37 3.41
CA ILE A 161 -12.31 10.10 2.68
C ILE A 161 -12.56 8.91 3.64
N ASN A 162 -13.18 7.85 3.12
CA ASN A 162 -13.36 6.59 3.82
C ASN A 162 -12.19 5.65 3.60
N TYR A 163 -11.69 5.56 2.36
CA TYR A 163 -10.51 4.76 2.03
C TYR A 163 -9.41 5.67 1.51
N GLY A 164 -8.23 5.59 2.10
CA GLY A 164 -7.03 6.26 1.60
C GLY A 164 -5.94 5.26 1.31
N ILE A 165 -5.17 5.48 0.26
CA ILE A 165 -3.92 4.77 0.03
C ILE A 165 -2.76 5.72 -0.19
N LEU A 166 -1.61 5.39 0.37
CA LEU A 166 -0.33 5.97 0.02
C LEU A 166 0.63 4.90 -0.46
N HIS A 167 1.38 5.20 -1.51
CA HIS A 167 2.52 4.42 -1.95
C HIS A 167 3.75 5.32 -2.07
N THR A 168 4.86 4.90 -1.46
CA THR A 168 6.18 5.46 -1.67
C THR A 168 7.16 4.38 -2.13
N CYS A 169 7.97 4.73 -3.14
CA CYS A 169 8.97 3.90 -3.80
C CYS A 169 10.41 4.13 -3.31
N THR A 170 10.62 5.01 -2.32
CA THR A 170 11.96 5.43 -1.90
C THR A 170 12.80 4.24 -1.41
N LEU A 171 12.22 3.37 -0.58
CA LEU A 171 12.97 2.25 0.00
C LEU A 171 13.26 1.14 -1.00
N ASP A 172 12.32 0.83 -1.89
CA ASP A 172 12.53 -0.07 -3.03
C ASP A 172 13.67 0.41 -3.94
N SER A 173 13.64 1.70 -4.30
CA SER A 173 14.68 2.34 -5.12
C SER A 173 16.05 2.34 -4.45
N MET A 174 16.09 2.59 -3.15
CA MET A 174 17.32 2.53 -2.35
C MET A 174 17.84 1.09 -2.25
N GLY A 175 16.95 0.11 -2.08
CA GLY A 175 17.26 -1.32 -2.06
C GLY A 175 17.90 -1.77 -3.36
N HIS A 176 17.31 -1.41 -4.50
CA HIS A 176 17.88 -1.65 -5.83
C HIS A 176 19.29 -1.07 -6.01
N ARG A 177 19.52 0.14 -5.47
CA ARG A 177 20.77 0.87 -5.65
C ARG A 177 21.90 0.39 -4.75
N PHE A 178 21.59 0.09 -3.49
CA PHE A 178 22.61 -0.17 -2.46
C PHE A 178 22.60 -1.59 -1.92
N GLY A 179 21.56 -2.38 -2.22
CA GLY A 179 21.29 -3.62 -1.51
C GLY A 179 20.73 -3.38 -0.10
N HIS A 180 20.30 -4.45 0.57
CA HIS A 180 19.57 -4.34 1.84
C HIS A 180 20.43 -4.49 3.10
N ASP A 181 21.66 -4.98 2.98
CA ASP A 181 22.61 -5.10 4.09
C ASP A 181 23.65 -3.97 4.05
N CYS A 182 23.19 -2.73 4.25
CA CYS A 182 24.05 -1.55 4.19
C CYS A 182 23.54 -0.40 5.08
N VAL A 183 24.45 0.50 5.45
CA VAL A 183 24.16 1.66 6.30
C VAL A 183 23.19 2.66 5.65
N GLN A 184 23.16 2.70 4.31
CA GLN A 184 22.24 3.54 3.55
C GLN A 184 20.80 3.09 3.79
N MET A 185 20.55 1.78 3.76
CA MET A 185 19.22 1.21 4.05
C MET A 185 18.85 1.32 5.51
N ASP A 186 19.79 1.12 6.45
CA ASP A 186 19.55 1.35 7.88
C ASP A 186 19.03 2.77 8.12
N LYS A 187 19.72 3.76 7.56
CA LYS A 187 19.34 5.17 7.68
C LYS A 187 18.03 5.47 6.95
N ALA A 188 17.80 4.93 5.76
CA ALA A 188 16.60 5.18 4.99
C ALA A 188 15.35 4.63 5.69
N CYS A 189 15.41 3.39 6.20
CA CYS A 189 14.31 2.81 6.99
C CYS A 189 14.05 3.61 8.27
N PHE A 190 15.09 4.00 9.01
CA PHE A 190 14.95 4.84 10.21
C PHE A 190 14.28 6.18 9.91
N MET A 191 14.71 6.85 8.84
CA MET A 191 14.11 8.14 8.44
C MET A 191 12.67 7.98 7.97
N MET A 192 12.36 6.93 7.20
CA MET A 192 10.99 6.64 6.77
C MET A 192 10.05 6.42 7.97
N ASP A 193 10.49 5.61 8.94
CA ASP A 193 9.76 5.35 10.18
C ASP A 193 9.52 6.65 10.98
N ALA A 194 10.55 7.49 11.13
CA ALA A 194 10.44 8.78 11.81
C ALA A 194 9.50 9.77 11.08
N MET A 195 9.55 9.81 9.74
CA MET A 195 8.65 10.66 8.95
C MET A 195 7.20 10.18 9.08
N LEU A 196 6.94 8.88 8.96
CA LEU A 196 5.60 8.29 9.13
C LEU A 196 5.03 8.57 10.54
N ALA A 197 5.87 8.46 11.57
CA ALA A 197 5.47 8.64 12.96
C ALA A 197 4.89 10.03 13.26
N ALA A 198 5.25 11.05 12.47
CA ALA A 198 4.72 12.40 12.61
C ALA A 198 3.23 12.52 12.21
N PHE A 199 2.72 11.61 11.36
CA PHE A 199 1.36 11.69 10.82
C PHE A 199 0.41 10.65 11.41
N LEU A 200 0.93 9.45 11.71
CA LEU A 200 0.14 8.31 12.13
C LEU A 200 -0.82 8.61 13.31
N PRO A 201 -0.39 9.26 14.40
CA PRO A 201 -1.30 9.57 15.51
C PRO A 201 -2.47 10.47 15.09
N GLY A 202 -2.24 11.41 14.16
CA GLY A 202 -3.28 12.29 13.64
C GLY A 202 -4.33 11.55 12.83
N TRP A 203 -3.93 10.54 12.05
CA TRP A 203 -4.88 9.68 11.33
C TRP A 203 -5.72 8.83 12.28
N VAL A 204 -5.09 8.20 13.28
CA VAL A 204 -5.79 7.40 14.30
C VAL A 204 -6.77 8.27 15.09
N GLN A 205 -6.35 9.46 15.53
CA GLN A 205 -7.23 10.40 16.24
C GLN A 205 -8.41 10.88 15.37
N ALA A 206 -8.22 10.98 14.05
CA ALA A 206 -9.29 11.29 13.10
C ALA A 206 -10.23 10.11 12.79
N GLY A 207 -10.04 8.97 13.47
CA GLY A 207 -10.87 7.78 13.39
C GLY A 207 -10.50 6.83 12.26
N TYR A 208 -9.33 6.98 11.64
CA TYR A 208 -8.85 6.01 10.66
C TYR A 208 -8.22 4.81 11.34
N GLU A 209 -8.59 3.62 10.89
CA GLU A 209 -7.71 2.46 10.99
C GLU A 209 -6.55 2.62 10.02
N VAL A 210 -5.35 2.20 10.41
CA VAL A 210 -4.16 2.35 9.56
C VAL A 210 -3.47 1.00 9.42
N ILE A 211 -3.27 0.58 8.17
CA ILE A 211 -2.42 -0.55 7.80
C ILE A 211 -1.13 0.03 7.21
N VAL A 212 0.02 -0.33 7.78
CA VAL A 212 1.34 -0.01 7.22
C VAL A 212 2.01 -1.30 6.78
N THR A 213 2.37 -1.41 5.50
CA THR A 213 2.87 -2.66 4.91
C THR A 213 3.79 -2.38 3.72
N ALA A 214 4.36 -3.43 3.13
CA ALA A 214 4.94 -3.39 1.79
C ALA A 214 4.06 -4.15 0.78
N ASP A 215 4.46 -4.11 -0.47
CA ASP A 215 3.95 -4.93 -1.57
C ASP A 215 4.81 -6.19 -1.81
N HIS A 216 6.12 -6.11 -1.57
CA HIS A 216 7.07 -7.21 -1.58
C HIS A 216 8.32 -6.88 -0.74
N GLY A 217 9.26 -7.82 -0.67
CA GLY A 217 10.60 -7.58 -0.12
C GLY A 217 11.65 -7.49 -1.21
N GLN A 218 12.94 -7.48 -0.83
CA GLN A 218 14.08 -7.62 -1.74
C GLN A 218 15.21 -8.43 -1.08
N THR A 219 16.02 -9.08 -1.92
CA THR A 219 17.25 -9.78 -1.53
C THR A 219 18.36 -8.82 -1.06
N ASP A 220 19.46 -9.37 -0.55
CA ASP A 220 20.67 -8.60 -0.18
C ASP A 220 21.20 -7.73 -1.32
N ARG A 221 21.02 -8.17 -2.56
CA ARG A 221 21.47 -7.46 -3.77
C ARG A 221 20.42 -6.50 -4.34
N GLY A 222 19.33 -6.28 -3.63
CA GLY A 222 18.26 -5.40 -4.08
C GLY A 222 17.41 -5.98 -5.22
N HIS A 223 17.26 -7.30 -5.28
CA HIS A 223 16.44 -7.97 -6.32
C HIS A 223 15.14 -8.54 -5.74
N HIS A 224 14.08 -8.54 -6.54
CA HIS A 224 12.77 -9.12 -6.21
C HIS A 224 12.10 -9.69 -7.49
N GLY A 225 10.91 -10.29 -7.35
CA GLY A 225 10.15 -10.94 -8.42
C GLY A 225 10.02 -12.46 -8.28
N GLY A 226 10.87 -13.08 -7.45
CA GLY A 226 10.91 -14.52 -7.18
C GLY A 226 10.23 -14.96 -5.90
N HIS A 227 10.31 -16.28 -5.64
CA HIS A 227 9.65 -16.99 -4.53
C HIS A 227 10.45 -17.02 -3.21
N GLU A 228 11.64 -16.43 -3.17
CA GLU A 228 12.44 -16.43 -1.95
C GLU A 228 11.78 -15.59 -0.85
N ASP A 229 11.93 -16.01 0.41
CA ASP A 229 11.36 -15.30 1.56
C ASP A 229 11.78 -13.83 1.60
N LEU A 230 13.04 -13.50 1.26
CA LEU A 230 13.51 -12.11 1.21
C LEU A 230 12.78 -11.28 0.17
N GLN A 231 12.27 -11.90 -0.91
CA GLN A 231 11.57 -11.22 -1.98
C GLN A 231 10.06 -11.14 -1.72
N GLN A 232 9.49 -12.02 -0.89
CA GLN A 232 8.04 -12.08 -0.70
C GLN A 232 7.55 -11.71 0.70
N ASP A 233 8.33 -11.98 1.75
CA ASP A 233 7.90 -11.74 3.12
C ASP A 233 8.20 -10.30 3.54
N PHE A 234 7.18 -9.61 4.02
CA PHE A 234 7.24 -8.26 4.58
C PHE A 234 6.34 -8.15 5.82
N ALA A 235 6.41 -7.02 6.52
CA ALA A 235 5.57 -6.80 7.69
C ALA A 235 4.26 -6.09 7.33
N LEU A 236 3.21 -6.41 8.07
CA LEU A 236 1.97 -5.66 8.13
C LEU A 236 1.75 -5.20 9.57
N TYR A 237 1.79 -3.89 9.79
CA TYR A 237 1.40 -3.25 11.05
C TYR A 237 -0.03 -2.74 10.94
N TYR A 238 -0.80 -2.89 12.01
CA TYR A 238 -2.19 -2.49 12.05
C TYR A 238 -2.51 -1.70 13.33
N PHE A 239 -3.12 -0.54 13.12
CA PHE A 239 -3.61 0.38 14.14
C PHE A 239 -5.13 0.46 13.99
N GLY A 240 -5.85 -0.10 14.95
CA GLY A 240 -7.32 -0.18 14.89
C GLY A 240 -7.87 -1.27 15.79
N GLU A 241 -9.19 -1.39 15.83
CA GLU A 241 -9.92 -2.28 16.75
C GLU A 241 -10.24 -3.66 16.15
N GLY A 242 -10.10 -3.84 14.83
CA GLY A 242 -10.44 -5.10 14.14
C GLY A 242 -9.64 -6.28 14.69
N LYS A 243 -10.24 -7.45 14.87
CA LYS A 243 -9.55 -8.59 15.52
C LYS A 243 -8.81 -9.45 14.48
N GLY A 244 -7.49 -9.54 14.62
CA GLY A 244 -6.62 -10.33 13.75
C GLY A 244 -6.37 -11.76 14.25
N PRO A 245 -5.68 -12.59 13.45
CA PRO A 245 -5.32 -13.95 13.83
C PRO A 245 -4.16 -13.97 14.85
N ALA A 246 -3.69 -15.17 15.21
CA ALA A 246 -2.54 -15.34 16.09
C ALA A 246 -1.30 -14.59 15.54
N PRO A 247 -0.45 -13.98 16.40
CA PRO A 247 0.67 -13.13 15.95
C PRO A 247 1.67 -13.81 15.00
N ASP A 248 1.81 -15.13 15.07
CA ASP A 248 2.70 -15.96 14.24
C ASP A 248 2.07 -16.41 12.92
N THR A 249 0.82 -16.02 12.66
CA THR A 249 0.13 -16.34 11.39
C THR A 249 0.79 -15.62 10.23
N LEU A 250 1.23 -16.38 9.23
CA LEU A 250 1.64 -15.83 7.94
C LEU A 250 0.39 -15.42 7.14
N LEU A 251 0.27 -14.13 6.87
CA LEU A 251 -0.81 -13.59 6.04
C LEU A 251 -0.48 -13.71 4.56
N ASP A 252 -1.51 -13.85 3.73
CA ASP A 252 -1.41 -13.82 2.27
C ASP A 252 -1.87 -12.44 1.76
N GLN A 253 -1.08 -11.83 0.87
CA GLN A 253 -1.39 -10.52 0.29
C GLN A 253 -2.77 -10.45 -0.39
N LEU A 254 -3.28 -11.57 -0.92
CA LEU A 254 -4.63 -11.63 -1.49
C LEU A 254 -5.73 -11.38 -0.46
N GLN A 255 -5.43 -11.50 0.84
CA GLN A 255 -6.37 -11.19 1.91
C GLN A 255 -6.54 -9.68 2.14
N LEU A 256 -5.67 -8.81 1.60
CA LEU A 256 -5.75 -7.35 1.83
C LEU A 256 -7.06 -6.75 1.33
N ALA A 257 -7.38 -6.89 0.03
CA ALA A 257 -8.61 -6.32 -0.54
C ALA A 257 -9.88 -6.75 0.21
N PRO A 258 -10.16 -8.05 0.43
CA PRO A 258 -11.35 -8.46 1.17
C PRO A 258 -11.31 -8.00 2.64
N THR A 259 -10.13 -7.87 3.26
CA THR A 259 -10.01 -7.32 4.63
C THR A 259 -10.36 -5.84 4.69
N VAL A 260 -9.82 -5.04 3.77
CA VAL A 260 -10.12 -3.60 3.68
C VAL A 260 -11.62 -3.38 3.47
N LEU A 261 -12.22 -4.10 2.52
CA LEU A 261 -13.66 -4.00 2.26
C LEU A 261 -14.49 -4.42 3.47
N LYS A 262 -14.09 -5.50 4.17
CA LYS A 262 -14.74 -5.92 5.41
C LYS A 262 -14.72 -4.84 6.48
N ARG A 263 -13.56 -4.21 6.73
CA ARG A 263 -13.40 -3.15 7.73
C ARG A 263 -14.16 -1.88 7.39
N LEU A 264 -14.27 -1.56 6.10
CA LEU A 264 -15.05 -0.43 5.62
C LEU A 264 -16.57 -0.70 5.58
N GLY A 265 -16.99 -1.97 5.71
CA GLY A 265 -18.40 -2.36 5.59
C GLY A 265 -18.91 -2.35 4.14
N ALA A 266 -18.01 -2.48 3.16
CA ALA A 266 -18.35 -2.65 1.76
C ALA A 266 -18.55 -4.14 1.42
N GLU A 267 -19.23 -4.40 0.30
CA GLU A 267 -19.38 -5.75 -0.23
C GLU A 267 -18.02 -6.33 -0.64
N ILE A 268 -17.82 -7.62 -0.39
CA ILE A 268 -16.63 -8.35 -0.84
C ILE A 268 -17.03 -9.12 -2.11
N PRO A 269 -16.48 -8.77 -3.29
CA PRO A 269 -16.78 -9.45 -4.53
C PRO A 269 -16.42 -10.95 -4.50
N GLU A 270 -17.19 -11.78 -5.20
CA GLU A 270 -16.96 -13.24 -5.28
C GLU A 270 -15.59 -13.62 -5.87
N THR A 271 -14.98 -12.71 -6.63
CA THR A 271 -13.61 -12.89 -7.16
C THR A 271 -12.57 -12.94 -6.04
N MET A 272 -12.78 -12.25 -4.92
CA MET A 272 -11.87 -12.18 -3.77
C MET A 272 -12.03 -13.39 -2.85
N LYS A 273 -11.40 -14.50 -3.23
CA LYS A 273 -11.54 -15.81 -2.55
C LYS A 273 -10.82 -15.90 -1.20
N ALA A 274 -9.82 -15.06 -0.97
CA ALA A 274 -9.04 -15.07 0.26
C ALA A 274 -9.88 -14.53 1.44
N LYS A 275 -9.83 -15.18 2.60
CA LYS A 275 -10.63 -14.78 3.76
C LYS A 275 -10.06 -13.51 4.39
N PRO A 276 -10.89 -12.51 4.77
CA PRO A 276 -10.45 -11.39 5.58
C PRO A 276 -9.71 -11.84 6.83
N PHE A 277 -8.58 -11.20 7.16
CA PHE A 277 -7.83 -11.52 8.37
C PHE A 277 -8.20 -10.64 9.56
N LEU A 278 -8.88 -9.50 9.35
CA LEU A 278 -9.45 -8.69 10.43
C LEU A 278 -10.98 -8.84 10.46
N ALA A 279 -11.52 -9.19 11.63
CA ALA A 279 -12.94 -9.18 11.93
C ALA A 279 -13.39 -7.82 12.47
#